data_AF-A0A9E3EEW9-F1
#
_entry.id   AF-A0A9E3EEW9-F1
#
_cell.length_a   1.000
_cell.length_b   1.000
_cell.length_c   1.000
_cell.angle_alpha   90.00
_cell.angle_beta   90.00
_cell.angle_gamma   90.00
#
_symmetry.space_group_name_H-M   'P 1'
#
loop_
_entity.id
_entity.type
_entity.pdbx_description
1 polymer ?
#
loop_
_entity_poly.entity_id
_entity_poly.type
_entity_poly.pdbx_seq_one_letter_code
_entity_poly.pdbx_strand_id
1 'polypeptide(L)'
;ASIGRITIANATVIGNEFILGRVEIGEDACIGSSSVIGHEVTIDEGAELADLTSISPGQHVGKCEKWDGSPGRKVGMVDLASLPLHAEASHAWRATTAAFHVLMLLAIPPLGLMPILPAFYFFDQLADLVGSFSSINYLYLTPIVAWPTAMVLIAVTVLLIAAIRWIVLPRVRPGVHSIYSIFYWRMWLVGLCTAVTLGTLNSLYATFYMRWWYRLMGAKIGPGAEISTSLGGRYDLVEIGENCFIADEVMLGEEDVRRGYMTLAPVRIAPRTFVGNSAVVAPGTEIAQGALIGVKSKPPGKSVGEGEIWFGSPPLKFPVRQTFDVGANWTFEPSFARKLGRAVFEAFCVSLPTALYITLGVFAAEYLAPAILDADWDALIPQFLAAGVLISVMMMLVVCALKWLLMGVYKPMMRPMWSWFALRSEAIAVAYSTMASRVLLDHLHGTPMLAWCMRLFGAKIGEGTYWATTDITEFDCIDVGDFCVINDNSALQTHLYEDRLMKIGRIQLGKGVTVGAGSTVLYDTRVEDHVRLGPLTVVMKGEGIPANSGWGGAPAQPAKLR
;
A
#
# COMPACT_ATOMS: atom_id res chain seq x y z
N ALA A 1 -3.54 -20.79 14.24
CA ALA A 1 -3.68 -20.48 12.80
C ALA A 1 -2.45 -19.73 12.31
N SER A 2 -2.07 -19.92 11.05
CA SER A 2 -1.17 -19.04 10.31
C SER A 2 -2.00 -18.12 9.42
N ILE A 3 -1.77 -16.82 9.51
CA ILE A 3 -2.62 -15.81 8.88
C ILE A 3 -1.69 -14.83 8.16
N GLY A 4 -1.76 -14.78 6.84
CA GLY A 4 -1.11 -13.76 6.02
C GLY A 4 -1.78 -12.39 6.18
N ARG A 5 -1.42 -11.42 5.34
CA ARG A 5 -2.08 -10.11 5.33
C ARG A 5 -3.47 -10.25 4.72
N ILE A 6 -4.53 -10.25 5.53
CA ILE A 6 -5.92 -10.47 5.10
C ILE A 6 -6.83 -9.27 5.41
N THR A 7 -7.98 -9.23 4.75
CA THR A 7 -9.10 -8.33 5.12
C THR A 7 -10.20 -9.16 5.78
N ILE A 8 -10.49 -8.89 7.06
CA ILE A 8 -11.66 -9.44 7.75
C ILE A 8 -12.80 -8.44 7.59
N ALA A 9 -13.69 -8.69 6.63
CA ALA A 9 -14.85 -7.85 6.31
C ALA A 9 -16.07 -8.25 7.17
N ASN A 10 -15.86 -8.39 8.48
CA ASN A 10 -16.89 -8.80 9.42
C ASN A 10 -17.80 -7.63 9.83
N ALA A 11 -17.33 -6.39 9.69
CA ALA A 11 -18.10 -5.18 9.72
C ALA A 11 -18.18 -4.63 8.29
N THR A 12 -19.34 -4.66 7.65
CA THR A 12 -19.52 -4.19 6.28
C THR A 12 -20.84 -3.46 6.14
N VAL A 13 -20.91 -2.52 5.20
CA VAL A 13 -22.16 -1.86 4.84
C VAL A 13 -22.68 -2.45 3.53
N ILE A 14 -23.97 -2.76 3.48
CA ILE A 14 -24.66 -3.20 2.26
C ILE A 14 -25.95 -2.41 2.14
N GLY A 15 -26.06 -1.59 1.10
CA GLY A 15 -27.16 -0.63 0.98
C GLY A 15 -27.24 0.29 2.21
N ASN A 16 -28.32 0.18 2.98
CA ASN A 16 -28.57 0.98 4.19
C ASN A 16 -28.32 0.21 5.50
N GLU A 17 -27.76 -1.01 5.43
CA GLU A 17 -27.54 -1.85 6.60
C GLU A 17 -26.04 -1.93 6.95
N PHE A 18 -25.72 -1.66 8.22
CA PHE A 18 -24.42 -1.98 8.79
C PHE A 18 -24.49 -3.39 9.37
N ILE A 19 -23.78 -4.31 8.74
CA ILE A 19 -23.77 -5.72 9.10
C ILE A 19 -22.50 -5.99 9.89
N LEU A 20 -22.69 -6.38 11.15
CA LEU A 20 -21.63 -6.90 12.00
C LEU A 20 -21.88 -8.40 12.19
N GLY A 21 -20.95 -9.22 11.71
CA GLY A 21 -21.00 -10.66 11.89
C GLY A 21 -19.76 -11.24 12.54
N ARG A 22 -19.88 -12.47 13.01
CA ARG A 22 -18.77 -13.22 13.63
C ARG A 22 -17.91 -13.89 12.56
N VAL A 23 -16.60 -13.89 12.77
CA VAL A 23 -15.65 -14.69 11.98
C VAL A 23 -14.90 -15.62 12.93
N GLU A 24 -14.99 -16.92 12.70
CA GLU A 24 -14.33 -17.96 13.49
C GLU A 24 -13.21 -18.60 12.67
N ILE A 25 -12.00 -18.62 13.22
CA ILE A 25 -10.83 -19.23 12.58
C ILE A 25 -10.33 -20.33 13.51
N GLY A 26 -10.40 -21.57 13.02
CA GLY A 26 -10.02 -22.78 13.74
C GLY A 26 -8.51 -22.90 13.97
N GLU A 27 -8.16 -23.85 14.82
CA GLU A 27 -6.76 -24.19 15.10
C GLU A 27 -6.06 -24.69 13.83
N ASP A 28 -4.76 -24.43 13.72
CA ASP A 28 -3.93 -24.84 12.56
C ASP A 28 -4.44 -24.41 11.16
N ALA A 29 -5.48 -23.57 11.06
CA ALA A 29 -5.92 -23.00 9.80
C ALA A 29 -4.80 -22.15 9.18
N CYS A 30 -4.66 -22.18 7.86
CA CYS A 30 -3.66 -21.45 7.09
C CYS A 30 -4.37 -20.55 6.09
N ILE A 31 -4.21 -19.23 6.20
CA ILE A 31 -4.87 -18.27 5.33
C ILE A 31 -3.82 -17.48 4.55
N GLY A 32 -3.83 -17.66 3.23
CA GLY A 32 -2.93 -16.97 2.30
C GLY A 32 -3.15 -15.47 2.27
N SER A 33 -2.14 -14.75 1.82
CA SER A 33 -2.13 -13.29 1.81
C SER A 33 -3.10 -12.71 0.78
N SER A 34 -3.53 -11.46 1.02
CA SER A 34 -4.57 -10.75 0.27
C SER A 34 -5.93 -11.47 0.18
N SER A 35 -6.21 -12.40 1.10
CA SER A 35 -7.53 -13.03 1.20
C SER A 35 -8.55 -12.08 1.86
N VAL A 36 -9.82 -12.21 1.48
CA VAL A 36 -10.93 -11.44 2.05
C VAL A 36 -11.96 -12.39 2.64
N ILE A 37 -12.27 -12.21 3.93
CA ILE A 37 -13.20 -13.06 4.67
C ILE A 37 -14.45 -12.23 4.98
N GLY A 38 -15.60 -12.65 4.45
CA GLY A 38 -16.89 -12.01 4.73
C GLY A 38 -17.39 -12.21 6.16
N HIS A 39 -18.52 -11.57 6.48
CA HIS A 39 -19.19 -11.71 7.77
C HIS A 39 -19.89 -13.09 7.91
N GLU A 40 -20.10 -13.53 9.16
CA GLU A 40 -20.73 -14.82 9.47
C GLU A 40 -20.01 -16.02 8.83
N VAL A 41 -18.68 -16.01 8.85
CA VAL A 41 -17.84 -17.05 8.25
C VAL A 41 -17.19 -17.90 9.34
N THR A 42 -17.21 -19.22 9.14
CA THR A 42 -16.45 -20.16 9.97
C THR A 42 -15.42 -20.87 9.09
N ILE A 43 -14.16 -20.85 9.52
CA ILE A 43 -13.04 -21.59 8.92
C ILE A 43 -12.62 -22.63 9.93
N ASP A 44 -12.90 -23.90 9.65
CA ASP A 44 -12.62 -25.00 10.55
C ASP A 44 -11.11 -25.28 10.70
N GLU A 45 -10.80 -26.13 11.68
CA GLU A 45 -9.45 -26.62 11.97
C GLU A 45 -8.73 -27.19 10.74
N GLY A 46 -7.46 -26.80 10.58
CA GLY A 46 -6.57 -27.29 9.53
C GLY A 46 -6.95 -26.89 8.11
N ALA A 47 -7.97 -26.05 7.91
CA ALA A 47 -8.35 -25.54 6.60
C ALA A 47 -7.25 -24.65 5.99
N GLU A 48 -7.15 -24.64 4.67
CA GLU A 48 -6.16 -23.88 3.91
C GLU A 48 -6.84 -23.00 2.87
N LEU A 49 -6.68 -21.68 2.99
CA LEU A 49 -7.06 -20.72 1.95
C LEU A 49 -5.81 -20.30 1.20
N ALA A 50 -5.81 -20.43 -0.12
CA ALA A 50 -4.70 -19.93 -0.95
C ALA A 50 -4.68 -18.39 -0.98
N ASP A 51 -3.59 -17.79 -1.46
CA ASP A 51 -3.48 -16.34 -1.66
C ASP A 51 -4.63 -15.81 -2.56
N LEU A 52 -5.08 -14.58 -2.31
CA LEU A 52 -6.18 -13.95 -3.05
C LEU A 52 -7.46 -14.82 -3.07
N THR A 53 -7.80 -15.44 -1.94
CA THR A 53 -9.05 -16.19 -1.79
C THR A 53 -10.14 -15.33 -1.14
N SER A 54 -11.36 -15.40 -1.66
CA SER A 54 -12.51 -14.68 -1.11
C SER A 54 -13.55 -15.66 -0.55
N ILE A 55 -13.83 -15.56 0.75
CA ILE A 55 -14.89 -16.33 1.38
C ILE A 55 -16.11 -15.43 1.54
N SER A 56 -17.20 -15.82 0.87
CA SER A 56 -18.43 -15.03 0.85
C SER A 56 -19.16 -15.11 2.19
N PRO A 57 -20.00 -14.11 2.51
CA PRO A 57 -20.71 -14.10 3.78
C PRO A 57 -21.57 -15.34 4.02
N GLY A 58 -21.59 -15.84 5.26
CA GLY A 58 -22.35 -17.03 5.65
C GLY A 58 -21.74 -18.37 5.21
N GLN A 59 -20.57 -18.37 4.56
CA GLN A 59 -19.92 -19.61 4.13
C GLN A 59 -19.18 -20.31 5.28
N HIS A 60 -19.18 -21.63 5.23
CA HIS A 60 -18.43 -22.51 6.11
C HIS A 60 -17.35 -23.23 5.30
N VAL A 61 -16.09 -23.05 5.70
CA VAL A 61 -14.95 -23.79 5.18
C VAL A 61 -14.70 -24.96 6.12
N GLY A 62 -14.88 -26.19 5.62
CA GLY A 62 -14.84 -27.40 6.43
C GLY A 62 -13.43 -27.79 6.88
N LYS A 63 -13.35 -28.73 7.83
CA LYS A 63 -12.10 -29.25 8.38
C LYS A 63 -11.15 -29.74 7.29
N CYS A 64 -9.91 -29.25 7.34
CA CYS A 64 -8.84 -29.64 6.41
C CYS A 64 -9.22 -29.45 4.94
N GLU A 65 -10.16 -28.58 4.61
CA GLU A 65 -10.47 -28.25 3.23
C GLU A 65 -9.46 -27.24 2.68
N LYS A 66 -9.10 -27.41 1.41
CA LYS A 66 -8.30 -26.44 0.67
C LYS A 66 -9.19 -25.64 -0.27
N TRP A 67 -9.15 -24.33 -0.16
CA TRP A 67 -9.95 -23.39 -0.94
C TRP A 67 -9.06 -22.44 -1.72
N ASP A 68 -9.52 -22.08 -2.92
CA ASP A 68 -8.82 -21.16 -3.80
C ASP A 68 -9.81 -20.34 -4.64
N GLY A 69 -9.41 -19.12 -4.99
CA GLY A 69 -10.09 -18.26 -5.94
C GLY A 69 -10.92 -17.14 -5.31
N SER A 70 -11.36 -16.25 -6.17
CA SER A 70 -12.37 -15.24 -5.89
C SER A 70 -13.49 -15.41 -6.94
N PRO A 71 -14.69 -15.86 -6.56
CA PRO A 71 -15.05 -16.35 -5.22
C PRO A 71 -14.33 -17.67 -4.89
N GLY A 72 -14.07 -17.89 -3.61
CA GLY A 72 -13.39 -19.06 -3.09
C GLY A 72 -14.21 -20.32 -3.31
N ARG A 73 -13.52 -21.38 -3.77
CA ARG A 73 -14.12 -22.70 -3.97
C ARG A 73 -13.19 -23.76 -3.39
N LYS A 74 -13.78 -24.84 -2.87
CA LYS A 74 -13.03 -26.02 -2.47
C LYS A 74 -12.33 -26.63 -3.69
N VAL A 75 -11.01 -26.70 -3.64
CA VAL A 75 -10.15 -27.30 -4.67
C VAL A 75 -9.56 -28.65 -4.23
N GLY A 76 -9.63 -28.97 -2.94
CA GLY A 76 -9.13 -30.25 -2.42
C GLY A 76 -9.21 -30.36 -0.91
N MET A 77 -8.45 -31.31 -0.38
CA MET A 77 -8.23 -31.50 1.05
C MET A 77 -6.75 -31.28 1.36
N VAL A 78 -6.46 -30.79 2.55
CA VAL A 78 -5.11 -30.65 3.08
C VAL A 78 -4.58 -32.03 3.47
N ASP A 79 -3.42 -32.39 2.93
CA ASP A 79 -2.70 -33.58 3.36
C ASP A 79 -1.96 -33.29 4.66
N LEU A 80 -2.57 -33.63 5.79
CA LEU A 80 -1.99 -33.43 7.13
C LEU A 80 -0.66 -34.17 7.34
N ALA A 81 -0.41 -35.27 6.62
CA ALA A 81 0.82 -36.04 6.75
C ALA A 81 2.00 -35.35 6.05
N SER A 82 1.72 -34.52 5.05
CA SER A 82 2.73 -33.69 4.36
C SER A 82 3.18 -32.48 5.16
N LEU A 83 2.43 -32.11 6.21
CA LEU A 83 2.69 -30.90 6.98
C LEU A 83 3.83 -31.11 7.97
N PRO A 84 4.66 -30.08 8.22
CA PRO A 84 5.63 -30.15 9.29
C PRO A 84 4.93 -30.38 10.64
N LEU A 85 5.65 -30.96 11.59
CA LEU A 85 5.21 -30.94 12.99
C LEU A 85 5.18 -29.49 13.49
N HIS A 86 4.47 -29.24 14.58
CA HIS A 86 4.50 -27.92 15.20
C HIS A 86 5.90 -27.61 15.71
N ALA A 87 6.38 -26.39 15.44
CA ALA A 87 7.61 -25.92 16.03
C ALA A 87 7.47 -25.90 17.56
N GLU A 88 8.35 -26.62 18.23
CA GLU A 88 8.36 -26.69 19.70
C GLU A 88 9.44 -25.78 20.27
N ALA A 89 9.15 -25.24 21.45
CA ALA A 89 10.06 -24.44 22.26
C ALA A 89 9.64 -24.59 23.72
N SER A 90 10.63 -24.55 24.62
CA SER A 90 10.34 -24.57 26.06
C SER A 90 9.47 -23.37 26.46
N HIS A 91 8.67 -23.53 27.52
CA HIS A 91 7.84 -22.42 28.03
C HIS A 91 8.65 -21.17 28.33
N ALA A 92 9.85 -21.33 28.92
CA ALA A 92 10.77 -20.24 29.17
C ALA A 92 11.16 -19.52 27.87
N TRP A 93 11.51 -20.26 26.81
CA TRP A 93 11.90 -19.67 25.53
C TRP A 93 10.73 -18.99 24.80
N ARG A 94 9.52 -19.55 24.88
CA ARG A 94 8.31 -18.88 24.38
C ARG A 94 8.06 -17.56 25.10
N ALA A 95 8.22 -17.54 26.43
CA ALA A 95 8.09 -16.32 27.22
C ALA A 95 9.18 -15.29 26.87
N THR A 96 10.44 -15.72 26.69
CA THR A 96 11.52 -14.85 26.21
C THR A 96 11.23 -14.31 24.81
N THR A 97 10.72 -15.15 23.91
CA THR A 97 10.30 -14.74 22.56
C THR A 97 9.25 -13.64 22.65
N ALA A 98 8.17 -13.85 23.41
CA ALA A 98 7.12 -12.85 23.58
C ALA A 98 7.65 -11.55 24.19
N ALA A 99 8.46 -11.64 25.25
CA ALA A 99 9.08 -10.48 25.89
C ALA A 99 9.97 -9.70 24.92
N PHE A 100 10.75 -10.38 24.09
CA PHE A 100 11.56 -9.75 23.04
C PHE A 100 10.69 -8.97 22.05
N HIS A 101 9.61 -9.59 21.53
CA HIS A 101 8.72 -8.93 20.57
C HIS A 101 8.04 -7.70 21.17
N VAL A 102 7.53 -7.80 22.41
CA VAL A 102 6.92 -6.66 23.12
C VAL A 102 7.94 -5.56 23.36
N LEU A 103 9.15 -5.90 23.85
CA LEU A 103 10.20 -4.92 24.10
C LEU A 103 10.61 -4.19 22.81
N MET A 104 10.78 -4.92 21.70
CA MET A 104 11.13 -4.32 20.41
C MET A 104 9.99 -3.47 19.83
N LEU A 105 8.73 -3.88 19.98
CA LEU A 105 7.58 -3.05 19.59
C LEU A 105 7.56 -1.71 20.33
N LEU A 106 8.01 -1.68 21.59
CA LEU A 106 8.12 -0.45 22.38
C LEU A 106 9.40 0.34 22.06
N ALA A 107 10.51 -0.33 21.72
CA ALA A 107 11.80 0.30 21.49
C ALA A 107 11.96 0.86 20.06
N ILE A 108 11.33 0.26 19.04
CA ILE A 108 11.51 0.67 17.65
C ILE A 108 10.95 2.07 17.36
N PRO A 109 9.74 2.45 17.78
CA PRO A 109 9.23 3.80 17.54
C PRO A 109 10.18 4.92 18.02
N PRO A 110 10.71 4.93 19.25
CA PRO A 110 11.66 5.95 19.68
C PRO A 110 13.01 5.86 18.96
N LEU A 111 13.48 4.66 18.60
CA LEU A 111 14.68 4.52 17.75
C LEU A 111 14.46 5.12 16.35
N GLY A 112 13.25 5.00 15.81
CA GLY A 112 12.83 5.64 14.56
C GLY A 112 12.82 7.17 14.63
N LEU A 113 12.75 7.75 15.83
CA LEU A 113 12.85 9.20 16.06
C LEU A 113 14.30 9.67 16.21
N MET A 114 15.29 8.78 16.38
CA MET A 114 16.71 9.14 16.51
C MET A 114 17.22 10.07 15.39
N PRO A 115 16.84 9.91 14.11
CA PRO A 115 17.23 10.81 13.02
C PRO A 115 16.81 12.27 13.20
N ILE A 116 15.83 12.55 14.07
CA ILE A 116 15.36 13.90 14.39
C ILE A 116 16.50 14.73 15.00
N LEU A 117 17.33 14.16 15.88
CA LEU A 117 18.40 14.90 16.57
C LEU A 117 19.42 15.54 15.62
N PRO A 118 20.10 14.80 14.72
CA PRO A 118 21.03 15.42 13.78
C PRO A 118 20.33 16.32 12.76
N ALA A 119 19.06 16.04 12.41
CA ALA A 119 18.29 16.91 11.53
C ALA A 119 18.00 18.27 12.18
N PHE A 120 17.54 18.30 13.43
CA PHE A 120 17.28 19.54 14.15
C PHE A 120 18.57 20.29 14.50
N TYR A 121 19.66 19.59 14.81
CA TYR A 121 20.97 20.24 14.91
C TYR A 121 21.35 20.96 13.60
N PHE A 122 21.11 20.32 12.46
CA PHE A 122 21.33 20.94 11.16
C PHE A 122 20.37 22.11 10.89
N PHE A 123 19.11 21.98 11.30
CA PHE A 123 18.12 23.06 11.23
C PHE A 123 18.60 24.30 11.98
N ASP A 124 19.05 24.16 13.22
CA ASP A 124 19.51 25.26 14.06
C ASP A 124 20.73 25.96 13.43
N GLN A 125 21.72 25.18 12.99
CA GLN A 125 22.92 25.73 12.32
C GLN A 125 22.56 26.49 11.04
N LEU A 126 21.61 25.97 10.26
CA LEU A 126 21.17 26.61 9.02
C LEU A 126 20.31 27.85 9.32
N ALA A 127 19.46 27.81 10.34
CA ALA A 127 18.67 28.95 10.79
C ALA A 127 19.57 30.10 11.27
N ASP A 128 20.58 29.80 12.09
CA ASP A 128 21.58 30.77 12.56
C ASP A 128 22.36 31.39 11.40
N LEU A 129 22.79 30.56 10.45
CA LEU A 129 23.49 31.02 9.26
C LEU A 129 22.64 32.00 8.45
N VAL A 130 21.38 31.66 8.15
CA VAL A 130 20.48 32.52 7.38
C VAL A 130 20.13 33.79 8.17
N GLY A 131 19.95 33.69 9.49
CA GLY A 131 19.74 34.81 10.39
C GLY A 131 20.93 35.77 10.43
N SER A 132 22.16 35.28 10.28
CA SER A 132 23.36 36.14 10.22
C SER A 132 23.38 37.06 8.98
N PHE A 133 22.71 36.66 7.90
CA PHE A 133 22.62 37.43 6.66
C PHE A 133 21.32 38.22 6.51
N SER A 134 20.35 38.07 7.42
CA SER A 134 19.02 38.67 7.29
C SER A 134 18.47 39.20 8.60
N SER A 135 17.86 40.38 8.58
CA SER A 135 17.14 40.95 9.73
C SER A 135 15.70 40.42 9.86
N ILE A 136 15.35 39.39 9.10
CA ILE A 136 14.00 38.81 9.03
C ILE A 136 13.83 37.85 10.20
N ASN A 137 12.66 37.88 10.87
CA ASN A 137 12.35 36.94 11.94
C ASN A 137 12.49 35.49 11.43
N TYR A 138 13.22 34.67 12.17
CA TYR A 138 13.54 33.28 11.82
C TYR A 138 12.29 32.44 11.50
N LEU A 139 11.13 32.76 12.10
CA LEU A 139 9.86 32.10 11.84
C LEU A 139 9.40 32.22 10.37
N TYR A 140 9.64 33.35 9.73
CA TYR A 140 9.31 33.51 8.30
C TYR A 140 10.25 32.72 7.39
N LEU A 141 11.45 32.39 7.88
CA LEU A 141 12.45 31.63 7.15
C LEU A 141 12.34 30.12 7.41
N THR A 142 11.59 29.70 8.45
CA THR A 142 11.37 28.30 8.80
C THR A 142 10.98 27.42 7.61
N PRO A 143 10.03 27.77 6.72
CA PRO A 143 9.71 26.92 5.57
C PRO A 143 10.89 26.68 4.62
N ILE A 144 11.79 27.65 4.50
CA ILE A 144 12.97 27.56 3.62
C ILE A 144 14.04 26.66 4.27
N VAL A 145 14.26 26.82 5.58
CA VAL A 145 15.25 26.03 6.36
C VAL A 145 14.76 24.59 6.60
N ALA A 146 13.45 24.41 6.77
CA ALA A 146 12.84 23.11 7.00
C ALA A 146 13.01 22.15 5.82
N TRP A 147 13.16 22.66 4.60
CA TRP A 147 13.25 21.82 3.41
C TRP A 147 14.58 21.06 3.29
N PRO A 148 15.76 21.72 3.35
CA PRO A 148 17.04 21.00 3.46
C PRO A 148 17.08 20.09 4.69
N THR A 149 16.51 20.54 5.81
CA THR A 149 16.40 19.74 7.04
C THR A 149 15.62 18.45 6.81
N ALA A 150 14.48 18.50 6.12
CA ALA A 150 13.69 17.33 5.75
C ALA A 150 14.47 16.36 4.88
N MET A 151 15.27 16.85 3.92
CA MET A 151 16.13 16.01 3.09
C MET A 151 17.20 15.30 3.93
N VAL A 152 17.83 16.00 4.88
CA VAL A 152 18.79 15.41 5.82
C VAL A 152 18.12 14.36 6.70
N LEU A 153 16.94 14.66 7.25
CA LEU A 153 16.17 13.72 8.07
C LEU A 153 15.87 12.43 7.31
N ILE A 154 15.39 12.53 6.06
CA ILE A 154 15.12 11.38 5.20
C ILE A 154 16.40 10.59 4.94
N ALA A 155 17.49 11.27 4.56
CA ALA A 155 18.76 10.62 4.25
C ALA A 155 19.33 9.87 5.47
N VAL A 156 19.36 10.50 6.64
CA VAL A 156 19.83 9.88 7.90
C VAL A 156 18.95 8.68 8.26
N THR A 157 17.63 8.80 8.13
CA THR A 157 16.70 7.70 8.42
C THR A 157 16.95 6.50 7.51
N VAL A 158 17.05 6.73 6.20
CA VAL A 158 17.34 5.69 5.20
C VAL A 158 18.67 4.99 5.48
N LEU A 159 19.70 5.75 5.85
CA LEU A 159 21.02 5.21 6.21
C LEU A 159 21.01 4.44 7.53
N LEU A 160 20.27 4.91 8.54
CA LEU A 160 20.12 4.24 9.83
C LEU A 160 19.53 2.83 9.63
N ILE A 161 18.49 2.70 8.81
CA ILE A 161 17.86 1.40 8.56
C ILE A 161 18.77 0.48 7.75
N ALA A 162 19.51 1.04 6.79
CA ALA A 162 20.54 0.28 6.10
C ALA A 162 21.60 -0.26 7.08
N ALA A 163 22.05 0.57 8.02
CA ALA A 163 22.97 0.14 9.07
C ALA A 163 22.34 -0.96 9.95
N ILE A 164 21.10 -0.76 10.43
CA ILE A 164 20.36 -1.75 11.23
C ILE A 164 20.25 -3.08 10.48
N ARG A 165 19.88 -3.07 9.20
CA ARG A 165 19.86 -4.26 8.35
C ARG A 165 21.21 -4.95 8.43
N TRP A 166 22.30 -4.29 8.03
CA TRP A 166 23.59 -4.96 7.88
C TRP A 166 24.18 -5.44 9.21
N ILE A 167 23.85 -4.79 10.33
CA ILE A 167 24.27 -5.19 11.67
C ILE A 167 23.45 -6.37 12.20
N VAL A 168 22.12 -6.31 12.09
CA VAL A 168 21.19 -7.29 12.69
C VAL A 168 20.98 -8.51 11.80
N LEU A 169 20.84 -8.31 10.49
CA LEU A 169 20.51 -9.34 9.50
C LEU A 169 21.46 -9.27 8.28
N PRO A 170 22.76 -9.57 8.46
CA PRO A 170 23.76 -9.39 7.40
C PRO A 170 23.55 -10.28 6.17
N ARG A 171 22.90 -11.44 6.34
CA ARG A 171 22.59 -12.38 5.25
C ARG A 171 21.27 -13.08 5.51
N VAL A 172 20.42 -13.12 4.48
CA VAL A 172 19.21 -13.94 4.42
C VAL A 172 19.46 -15.12 3.49
N ARG A 173 19.15 -16.34 3.96
CA ARG A 173 19.31 -17.58 3.19
C ARG A 173 17.94 -18.20 2.93
N PRO A 174 17.75 -18.85 1.78
CA PRO A 174 16.56 -19.66 1.56
C PRO A 174 16.59 -20.89 2.47
N GLY A 175 15.41 -21.34 2.88
CA GLY A 175 15.26 -22.47 3.80
C GLY A 175 14.03 -22.37 4.68
N VAL A 176 13.87 -23.37 5.53
CA VAL A 176 12.79 -23.46 6.51
C VAL A 176 13.38 -23.16 7.89
N HIS A 177 12.84 -22.15 8.56
CA HIS A 177 13.34 -21.65 9.85
C HIS A 177 12.20 -21.63 10.87
N SER A 178 12.46 -22.09 12.10
CA SER A 178 11.47 -21.97 13.17
C SER A 178 11.27 -20.50 13.57
N ILE A 179 10.03 -20.11 13.90
CA ILE A 179 9.70 -18.78 14.47
C ILE A 179 10.38 -18.54 15.82
N TYR A 180 10.82 -19.60 16.51
CA TYR A 180 11.55 -19.51 17.76
C TYR A 180 13.07 -19.36 17.56
N SER A 181 13.54 -19.32 16.31
CA SER A 181 14.96 -19.14 16.02
C SER A 181 15.38 -17.67 16.15
N ILE A 182 16.63 -17.45 16.56
CA ILE A 182 17.25 -16.11 16.57
C ILE A 182 17.25 -15.52 15.15
N PHE A 183 17.34 -16.35 14.11
CA PHE A 183 17.23 -15.91 12.72
C PHE A 183 15.88 -15.25 12.44
N TYR A 184 14.77 -15.88 12.87
CA TYR A 184 13.44 -15.29 12.74
C TYR A 184 13.35 -13.96 13.49
N TRP A 185 13.87 -13.86 14.73
CA TRP A 185 13.84 -12.61 15.50
C TRP A 185 14.55 -11.47 14.78
N ARG A 186 15.73 -11.74 14.19
CA ARG A 186 16.48 -10.76 13.40
C ARG A 186 15.72 -10.32 12.15
N MET A 187 15.10 -11.26 11.46
CA MET A 187 14.31 -11.00 10.26
C MET A 187 13.07 -10.16 10.57
N TRP A 188 12.32 -10.56 11.60
CA TRP A 188 11.16 -9.83 12.09
C TRP A 188 11.53 -8.42 12.55
N LEU A 189 12.63 -8.25 13.29
CA LEU A 189 13.11 -6.94 13.75
C LEU A 189 13.44 -6.01 12.57
N VAL A 190 14.19 -6.49 11.58
CA VAL A 190 14.50 -5.68 10.37
C VAL A 190 13.24 -5.40 9.56
N GLY A 191 12.35 -6.38 9.41
CA GLY A 191 11.06 -6.22 8.75
C GLY A 191 10.20 -5.14 9.42
N LEU A 192 10.13 -5.15 10.75
CA LEU A 192 9.39 -4.16 11.54
C LEU A 192 10.01 -2.76 11.43
N CYS A 193 11.34 -2.63 11.54
CA CYS A 193 12.03 -1.35 11.32
C CYS A 193 11.76 -0.78 9.92
N THR A 194 11.82 -1.63 8.89
CA THR A 194 11.48 -1.24 7.52
C THR A 194 10.02 -0.82 7.40
N ALA A 195 9.09 -1.57 8.00
CA ALA A 195 7.65 -1.28 7.93
C ALA A 195 7.30 0.05 8.62
N VAL A 196 7.81 0.30 9.83
CA VAL A 196 7.62 1.57 10.56
C VAL A 196 8.19 2.75 9.77
N THR A 197 9.37 2.57 9.18
CA THR A 197 9.98 3.63 8.37
C THR A 197 9.18 3.90 7.12
N LEU A 198 8.83 2.88 6.34
CA LEU A 198 8.04 3.07 5.12
C LEU A 198 6.62 3.59 5.41
N GLY A 199 6.13 3.37 6.64
CA GLY A 199 4.93 4.03 7.14
C GLY A 199 5.14 5.53 7.36
N THR A 200 6.27 5.93 7.93
CA THR A 200 6.57 7.35 8.23
C THR A 200 7.03 8.11 6.97
N LEU A 201 7.87 7.48 6.15
CA LEU A 201 8.42 7.97 4.90
C LEU A 201 7.71 7.33 3.70
N ASN A 202 6.38 7.30 3.75
CA ASN A 202 5.57 6.76 2.65
C ASN A 202 5.86 7.45 1.31
N SER A 203 6.31 8.71 1.35
CA SER A 203 6.72 9.46 0.17
C SER A 203 7.91 8.85 -0.58
N LEU A 204 8.67 7.93 0.00
CA LEU A 204 9.75 7.21 -0.71
C LEU A 204 9.24 6.18 -1.73
N TYR A 205 8.00 5.70 -1.60
CA TYR A 205 7.42 4.75 -2.55
C TYR A 205 7.30 5.34 -3.97
N ALA A 206 7.40 4.48 -4.98
CA ALA A 206 7.36 4.82 -6.40
C ALA A 206 8.48 5.78 -6.90
N THR A 207 9.38 6.24 -6.02
CA THR A 207 10.47 7.14 -6.40
C THR A 207 11.60 6.46 -7.16
N PHE A 208 12.34 7.26 -7.92
CA PHE A 208 13.63 6.91 -8.52
C PHE A 208 14.65 6.42 -7.49
N TYR A 209 14.54 6.88 -6.23
CA TYR A 209 15.45 6.56 -5.13
C TYR A 209 15.22 5.16 -4.54
N MET A 210 13.99 4.64 -4.60
CA MET A 210 13.61 3.37 -3.99
C MET A 210 14.50 2.20 -4.45
N ARG A 211 14.82 2.17 -5.74
CA ARG A 211 15.76 1.20 -6.33
C ARG A 211 17.11 1.21 -5.64
N TRP A 212 17.69 2.39 -5.43
CA TRP A 212 19.03 2.56 -4.85
C TRP A 212 19.04 2.14 -3.39
N TRP A 213 18.00 2.50 -2.65
CA TRP A 213 17.85 2.07 -1.27
C TRP A 213 17.75 0.56 -1.14
N TYR A 214 16.92 -0.10 -1.97
CA TYR A 214 16.84 -1.57 -1.94
C TYR A 214 18.14 -2.26 -2.36
N ARG A 215 18.91 -1.69 -3.29
CA ARG A 215 20.27 -2.19 -3.60
C ARG A 215 21.23 -2.01 -2.43
N LEU A 216 21.14 -0.89 -1.71
CA LEU A 216 21.89 -0.67 -0.46
C LEU A 216 21.51 -1.70 0.61
N MET A 217 20.25 -2.12 0.65
CA MET A 217 19.74 -3.16 1.55
C MET A 217 20.08 -4.59 1.11
N GLY A 218 20.72 -4.78 -0.05
CA GLY A 218 21.20 -6.08 -0.55
C GLY A 218 20.40 -6.69 -1.71
N ALA A 219 19.31 -6.06 -2.15
CA ALA A 219 18.49 -6.59 -3.24
C ALA A 219 19.16 -6.43 -4.62
N LYS A 220 18.93 -7.41 -5.49
CA LYS A 220 19.44 -7.38 -6.87
C LYS A 220 18.39 -6.78 -7.79
N ILE A 221 18.55 -5.50 -8.14
CA ILE A 221 17.58 -4.78 -8.98
C ILE A 221 18.30 -4.20 -10.19
N GLY A 222 17.88 -4.65 -11.38
CA GLY A 222 18.39 -4.19 -12.68
C GLY A 222 18.08 -2.72 -12.96
N PRO A 223 18.75 -2.09 -13.93
CA PRO A 223 18.47 -0.70 -14.33
C PRO A 223 17.05 -0.54 -14.90
N GLY A 224 16.46 0.65 -14.79
CA GLY A 224 15.12 0.96 -15.31
C GLY A 224 13.93 0.32 -14.58
N ALA A 225 14.12 -0.75 -13.80
CA ALA A 225 13.07 -1.36 -12.95
C ALA A 225 12.40 -0.38 -11.96
N GLU A 226 11.08 -0.29 -11.94
CA GLU A 226 10.33 0.54 -10.99
C GLU A 226 9.65 -0.36 -9.96
N ILE A 227 9.71 0.05 -8.68
CA ILE A 227 9.28 -0.77 -7.55
C ILE A 227 8.53 0.13 -6.57
N SER A 228 7.25 -0.19 -6.37
CA SER A 228 6.38 0.54 -5.45
C SER A 228 5.84 -0.33 -4.31
N THR A 229 6.53 -1.44 -4.00
CA THR A 229 6.16 -2.34 -2.90
C THR A 229 7.29 -2.54 -1.87
N SER A 230 6.93 -3.02 -0.68
CA SER A 230 7.85 -3.41 0.39
C SER A 230 8.43 -4.81 0.17
N LEU A 231 9.72 -5.00 0.45
CA LEU A 231 10.37 -6.33 0.43
C LEU A 231 10.51 -6.98 1.82
N GLY A 232 10.03 -6.33 2.89
CA GLY A 232 9.85 -6.94 4.22
C GLY A 232 11.11 -7.55 4.87
N GLY A 233 12.33 -7.17 4.46
CA GLY A 233 13.58 -7.74 4.98
C GLY A 233 14.20 -8.84 4.12
N ARG A 234 13.53 -9.28 3.05
CA ARG A 234 13.94 -10.41 2.17
C ARG A 234 14.87 -9.99 1.02
N TYR A 235 15.64 -8.92 1.23
CA TYR A 235 16.42 -8.27 0.17
C TYR A 235 17.35 -9.25 -0.57
N ASP A 236 18.04 -10.16 0.13
CA ASP A 236 18.97 -11.11 -0.50
C ASP A 236 18.29 -12.21 -1.35
N LEU A 237 16.97 -12.37 -1.22
CA LEU A 237 16.17 -13.40 -1.89
C LEU A 237 15.41 -12.85 -3.11
N VAL A 238 15.43 -11.54 -3.34
CA VAL A 238 14.67 -10.90 -4.41
C VAL A 238 15.61 -10.44 -5.52
N GLU A 239 15.37 -10.96 -6.72
CA GLU A 239 16.07 -10.58 -7.93
C GLU A 239 15.08 -10.05 -8.97
N ILE A 240 15.23 -8.77 -9.33
CA ILE A 240 14.36 -8.07 -10.27
C ILE A 240 15.23 -7.61 -11.45
N GLY A 241 14.89 -8.09 -12.64
CA GLY A 241 15.56 -7.77 -13.89
C GLY A 241 15.38 -6.32 -14.31
N GLU A 242 16.09 -5.93 -15.37
CA GLU A 242 15.98 -4.57 -15.91
C GLU A 242 14.60 -4.26 -16.47
N ASN A 243 14.23 -2.97 -16.41
CA ASN A 243 12.98 -2.45 -16.96
C ASN A 243 11.69 -3.13 -16.47
N CYS A 244 11.74 -3.88 -15.36
CA CYS A 244 10.55 -4.42 -14.72
C CYS A 244 9.66 -3.32 -14.13
N PHE A 245 8.40 -3.63 -13.91
CA PHE A 245 7.48 -2.74 -13.19
C PHE A 245 6.74 -3.55 -12.13
N ILE A 246 7.05 -3.27 -10.87
CA ILE A 246 6.40 -3.88 -9.70
C ILE A 246 5.52 -2.81 -9.07
N ALA A 247 4.21 -2.95 -9.27
CA ALA A 247 3.22 -1.97 -8.85
C ALA A 247 3.00 -1.93 -7.33
N ASP A 248 2.11 -1.04 -6.89
CA ASP A 248 1.81 -0.84 -5.48
C ASP A 248 1.18 -2.09 -4.85
N GLU A 249 1.48 -2.29 -3.57
CA GLU A 249 0.94 -3.37 -2.74
C GLU A 249 1.18 -4.80 -3.25
N VAL A 250 2.09 -4.99 -4.22
CA VAL A 250 2.47 -6.33 -4.67
C VAL A 250 3.13 -7.10 -3.51
N MET A 251 2.60 -8.27 -3.18
CA MET A 251 3.23 -9.18 -2.23
C MET A 251 4.29 -9.99 -2.96
N LEU A 252 5.53 -9.52 -2.94
CA LEU A 252 6.64 -10.13 -3.65
C LEU A 252 7.45 -11.04 -2.73
N GLY A 253 7.27 -12.36 -2.90
CA GLY A 253 8.03 -13.39 -2.21
C GLY A 253 7.91 -13.32 -0.69
N GLU A 254 6.73 -12.98 -0.17
CA GLU A 254 6.46 -12.99 1.27
C GLU A 254 6.70 -14.38 1.86
N GLU A 255 7.20 -14.44 3.10
CA GLU A 255 7.42 -15.72 3.77
C GLU A 255 6.11 -16.49 3.97
N ASP A 256 6.17 -17.80 3.75
CA ASP A 256 5.06 -18.69 4.08
C ASP A 256 5.30 -19.28 5.47
N VAL A 257 4.43 -18.96 6.43
CA VAL A 257 4.53 -19.49 7.80
C VAL A 257 3.52 -20.62 7.95
N ARG A 258 3.97 -21.80 8.37
CA ARG A 258 3.10 -22.93 8.67
C ARG A 258 3.56 -23.68 9.90
N ARG A 259 2.66 -23.89 10.86
CA ARG A 259 2.94 -24.61 12.13
C ARG A 259 4.20 -24.13 12.87
N GLY A 260 4.46 -22.82 12.82
CA GLY A 260 5.64 -22.20 13.46
C GLY A 260 6.96 -22.37 12.70
N TYR A 261 6.90 -22.77 11.43
CA TYR A 261 8.02 -22.76 10.50
C TYR A 261 7.78 -21.73 9.40
N MET A 262 8.74 -20.83 9.25
CA MET A 262 8.82 -19.83 8.20
C MET A 262 9.62 -20.39 7.01
N THR A 263 9.00 -20.44 5.84
CA THR A 263 9.61 -20.91 4.59
C THR A 263 10.02 -19.73 3.73
N LEU A 264 11.30 -19.69 3.38
CA LEU A 264 11.90 -18.66 2.54
C LEU A 264 12.44 -19.29 1.26
N ALA A 265 12.12 -18.69 0.12
CA ALA A 265 12.64 -19.11 -1.18
C ALA A 265 12.90 -17.89 -2.07
N PRO A 266 13.91 -17.96 -2.96
CA PRO A 266 14.24 -16.85 -3.85
C PRO A 266 13.11 -16.57 -4.83
N VAL A 267 12.89 -15.29 -5.15
CA VAL A 267 11.98 -14.86 -6.22
C VAL A 267 12.78 -14.18 -7.30
N ARG A 268 12.60 -14.63 -8.54
CA ARG A 268 13.30 -14.12 -9.72
C ARG A 268 12.31 -13.57 -10.72
N ILE A 269 12.46 -12.29 -11.03
CA ILE A 269 11.64 -11.59 -12.02
C ILE A 269 12.57 -11.21 -13.18
N ALA A 270 12.38 -11.83 -14.34
CA ALA A 270 13.21 -11.57 -15.51
C ALA A 270 12.90 -10.19 -16.13
N PRO A 271 13.77 -9.67 -17.00
CA PRO A 271 13.62 -8.33 -17.59
C PRO A 271 12.26 -8.06 -18.25
N ARG A 272 11.86 -6.78 -18.25
CA ARG A 272 10.62 -6.29 -18.91
C ARG A 272 9.33 -6.97 -18.44
N THR A 273 9.33 -7.54 -17.24
CA THR A 273 8.16 -8.14 -16.61
C THR A 273 7.31 -7.10 -15.89
N PHE A 274 5.99 -7.30 -15.88
CA PHE A 274 5.03 -6.45 -15.20
C PHE A 274 4.27 -7.22 -14.12
N VAL A 275 4.21 -6.69 -12.91
CA VAL A 275 3.41 -7.24 -11.80
C VAL A 275 2.49 -6.12 -11.28
N GLY A 276 1.18 -6.28 -11.51
CA GLY A 276 0.15 -5.27 -11.26
C GLY A 276 -0.24 -5.12 -9.79
N ASN A 277 -0.99 -4.05 -9.50
CA ASN A 277 -1.31 -3.63 -8.13
C ASN A 277 -1.94 -4.77 -7.31
N SER A 278 -1.52 -4.91 -6.05
CA SER A 278 -2.03 -5.93 -5.12
C SER A 278 -1.92 -7.38 -5.63
N ALA A 279 -1.06 -7.67 -6.61
CA ALA A 279 -0.78 -9.03 -7.05
C ALA A 279 0.02 -9.79 -5.97
N VAL A 280 -0.16 -11.11 -5.91
CA VAL A 280 0.56 -11.97 -4.96
C VAL A 280 1.49 -12.92 -5.72
N VAL A 281 2.79 -12.77 -5.49
CA VAL A 281 3.84 -13.61 -6.05
C VAL A 281 4.46 -14.40 -4.91
N ALA A 282 4.05 -15.66 -4.80
CA ALA A 282 4.50 -16.56 -3.72
C ALA A 282 6.03 -16.76 -3.73
N PRO A 283 6.65 -17.12 -2.58
CA PRO A 283 8.09 -17.34 -2.49
C PRO A 283 8.51 -18.53 -3.38
N GLY A 284 9.69 -18.46 -3.99
CA GLY A 284 10.16 -19.51 -4.91
C GLY A 284 9.65 -19.36 -6.35
N THR A 285 8.98 -18.26 -6.68
CA THR A 285 8.43 -18.04 -8.02
C THR A 285 9.49 -17.44 -8.95
N GLU A 286 9.56 -17.98 -10.17
CA GLU A 286 10.33 -17.47 -11.29
C GLU A 286 9.38 -16.98 -12.39
N ILE A 287 9.50 -15.70 -12.74
CA ILE A 287 8.70 -15.08 -13.81
C ILE A 287 9.62 -14.74 -14.97
N ALA A 288 9.39 -15.38 -16.13
CA ALA A 288 10.21 -15.19 -17.32
C ALA A 288 9.96 -13.84 -18.02
N GLN A 289 10.84 -13.52 -18.97
CA GLN A 289 10.93 -12.21 -19.61
C GLN A 289 9.60 -11.80 -20.24
N GLY A 290 9.24 -10.52 -20.09
CA GLY A 290 8.07 -9.94 -20.75
C GLY A 290 6.71 -10.40 -20.24
N ALA A 291 6.66 -11.28 -19.23
CA ALA A 291 5.40 -11.76 -18.65
C ALA A 291 4.65 -10.63 -17.91
N LEU A 292 3.34 -10.81 -17.75
CA LEU A 292 2.45 -9.88 -17.06
C LEU A 292 1.56 -10.62 -16.06
N ILE A 293 1.62 -10.20 -14.80
CA ILE A 293 0.66 -10.59 -13.76
C ILE A 293 -0.25 -9.38 -13.51
N GLY A 294 -1.56 -9.55 -13.68
CA GLY A 294 -2.55 -8.47 -13.56
C GLY A 294 -2.75 -7.95 -12.14
N VAL A 295 -3.57 -6.90 -12.01
CA VAL A 295 -4.04 -6.38 -10.71
C VAL A 295 -4.78 -7.48 -9.94
N LYS A 296 -4.59 -7.57 -8.61
CA LYS A 296 -5.21 -8.57 -7.72
C LYS A 296 -5.19 -10.00 -8.31
N SER A 297 -4.06 -10.34 -8.92
CA SER A 297 -3.84 -11.62 -9.60
C SER A 297 -2.67 -12.36 -8.99
N LYS A 298 -2.58 -13.65 -9.27
CA LYS A 298 -1.42 -14.47 -8.90
C LYS A 298 -0.93 -15.32 -10.07
N PRO A 299 0.33 -15.78 -10.07
CA PRO A 299 0.83 -16.75 -11.04
C PRO A 299 0.08 -18.10 -11.01
N PRO A 300 0.06 -18.87 -12.10
CA PRO A 300 -0.49 -20.23 -12.17
C PRO A 300 0.28 -21.26 -11.32
N GLY A 301 1.49 -20.92 -10.89
CA GLY A 301 2.39 -21.78 -10.14
C GLY A 301 3.70 -21.06 -9.85
N LYS A 302 4.77 -21.83 -9.60
CA LYS A 302 6.10 -21.28 -9.29
C LYS A 302 6.90 -20.85 -10.53
N SER A 303 6.40 -21.12 -11.73
CA SER A 303 7.06 -20.75 -12.98
C SER A 303 6.07 -20.12 -13.94
N VAL A 304 6.40 -18.96 -14.51
CA VAL A 304 5.63 -18.28 -15.56
C VAL A 304 6.47 -18.22 -16.82
N GLY A 305 5.89 -18.62 -17.95
CA GLY A 305 6.57 -18.64 -19.24
C GLY A 305 6.81 -17.25 -19.83
N GLU A 306 7.66 -17.18 -20.86
CA GLU A 306 8.01 -15.93 -21.52
C GLU A 306 6.80 -15.29 -22.20
N GLY A 307 6.60 -13.99 -21.97
CA GLY A 307 5.48 -13.23 -22.55
C GLY A 307 4.09 -13.66 -22.11
N GLU A 308 3.97 -14.57 -21.13
CA GLU A 308 2.66 -15.02 -20.64
C GLU A 308 1.94 -13.94 -19.85
N ILE A 309 0.62 -13.93 -19.96
CA ILE A 309 -0.25 -12.96 -19.31
C ILE A 309 -1.24 -13.71 -18.44
N TRP A 310 -1.23 -13.40 -17.15
CA TRP A 310 -2.08 -14.05 -16.16
C TRP A 310 -2.88 -13.01 -15.39
N PHE A 311 -4.17 -13.29 -15.23
CA PHE A 311 -5.09 -12.41 -14.52
C PHE A 311 -6.06 -13.21 -13.65
N GLY A 312 -6.41 -12.64 -12.50
CA GLY A 312 -7.43 -13.15 -11.61
C GLY A 312 -6.94 -14.17 -10.59
N SER A 313 -7.90 -14.64 -9.82
CA SER A 313 -7.78 -15.72 -8.84
C SER A 313 -9.07 -16.55 -8.96
N PRO A 314 -9.04 -17.78 -9.48
CA PRO A 314 -7.87 -18.50 -9.98
C PRO A 314 -7.24 -17.84 -11.22
N PRO A 315 -5.95 -18.09 -11.49
CA PRO A 315 -5.24 -17.46 -12.59
C PRO A 315 -5.76 -17.91 -13.96
N LEU A 316 -6.16 -16.95 -14.79
CA LEU A 316 -6.60 -17.13 -16.17
C LEU A 316 -5.53 -16.62 -17.14
N LYS A 317 -5.20 -17.42 -18.14
CA LYS A 317 -4.23 -17.04 -19.19
C LYS A 317 -4.91 -16.22 -20.27
N PHE A 318 -4.37 -15.04 -20.57
CA PHE A 318 -4.86 -14.19 -21.65
C PHE A 318 -4.00 -14.36 -22.92
N PRO A 319 -4.63 -14.49 -24.11
CA PRO A 319 -3.90 -14.83 -25.33
C PRO A 319 -3.22 -13.65 -26.02
N VAL A 320 -3.62 -12.40 -25.76
CA VAL A 320 -3.13 -11.22 -26.49
C VAL A 320 -2.85 -10.07 -25.54
N ARG A 321 -1.62 -9.54 -25.59
CA ARG A 321 -1.26 -8.24 -25.02
C ARG A 321 -1.72 -7.15 -25.99
N GLN A 322 -2.41 -6.14 -25.51
CA GLN A 322 -2.55 -4.90 -26.27
C GLN A 322 -1.22 -4.14 -26.19
N THR A 323 -0.39 -4.23 -27.23
CA THR A 323 0.86 -3.46 -27.34
C THR A 323 0.59 -2.13 -28.02
N PHE A 324 1.10 -1.04 -27.47
CA PHE A 324 0.96 0.30 -28.04
C PHE A 324 2.30 0.77 -28.60
N ASP A 325 2.33 1.16 -29.87
CA ASP A 325 3.54 1.68 -30.51
C ASP A 325 3.72 3.16 -30.17
N VAL A 326 4.25 3.41 -28.97
CA VAL A 326 4.68 4.73 -28.54
C VAL A 326 6.20 4.65 -28.42
N GLY A 327 6.93 5.38 -29.26
CA GLY A 327 8.37 5.21 -29.47
C GLY A 327 9.19 4.96 -28.20
N ALA A 328 10.04 3.94 -28.22
CA ALA A 328 10.77 3.37 -27.08
C ALA A 328 11.54 4.38 -26.20
N ASN A 329 11.96 5.51 -26.78
CA ASN A 329 12.67 6.60 -26.08
C ASN A 329 11.83 7.31 -25.00
N TRP A 330 10.50 7.15 -25.01
CA TRP A 330 9.60 7.75 -24.02
C TRP A 330 9.17 6.78 -22.91
N THR A 331 9.41 5.49 -23.09
CA THR A 331 8.98 4.42 -22.18
C THR A 331 10.17 3.72 -21.52
N PHE A 332 11.18 3.29 -22.29
CA PHE A 332 12.27 2.44 -21.79
C PHE A 332 13.62 3.15 -21.65
N GLU A 333 13.95 4.10 -22.53
CA GLU A 333 15.30 4.71 -22.58
C GLU A 333 15.27 6.24 -22.51
N PRO A 334 14.97 6.84 -21.33
CA PRO A 334 15.03 8.28 -21.16
C PRO A 334 16.49 8.78 -21.14
N SER A 335 16.71 9.98 -21.69
CA SER A 335 18.03 10.63 -21.67
C SER A 335 18.49 10.95 -20.24
N PHE A 336 19.80 11.10 -20.05
CA PHE A 336 20.39 11.44 -18.74
C PHE A 336 19.78 12.72 -18.13
N ALA A 337 19.57 13.75 -18.94
CA ALA A 337 18.95 15.00 -18.49
C ALA A 337 17.53 14.79 -17.94
N ARG A 338 16.73 13.89 -18.54
CA ARG A 338 15.39 13.55 -18.03
C ARG A 338 15.46 12.76 -16.73
N LYS A 339 16.43 11.85 -16.59
CA LYS A 339 16.69 11.12 -15.33
C LYS A 339 17.07 12.07 -14.20
N LEU A 340 17.96 13.02 -14.47
CA LEU A 340 18.37 14.03 -13.49
C LEU A 340 17.21 14.96 -13.11
N GLY A 341 16.45 15.44 -14.10
CA GLY A 341 15.27 16.29 -13.86
C GLY A 341 14.21 15.61 -13.01
N ARG A 342 13.92 14.32 -13.29
CA ARG A 342 13.01 13.50 -12.47
C ARG A 342 13.54 13.35 -11.05
N ALA A 343 14.81 13.00 -10.88
CA ALA A 343 15.41 12.84 -9.55
C ALA A 343 15.31 14.13 -8.72
N VAL A 344 15.70 15.28 -9.29
CA VAL A 344 15.58 16.58 -8.60
C VAL A 344 14.14 16.87 -8.22
N PHE A 345 13.20 16.75 -9.16
CA PHE A 345 11.79 17.02 -8.90
C PHE A 345 11.23 16.12 -7.80
N GLU A 346 11.48 14.81 -7.88
CA GLU A 346 11.06 13.86 -6.86
C GLU A 346 11.70 14.17 -5.50
N ALA A 347 12.98 14.56 -5.43
CA ALA A 347 13.62 14.92 -4.17
C ALA A 347 12.84 16.03 -3.44
N PHE A 348 12.38 17.06 -4.17
CA PHE A 348 11.53 18.10 -3.62
C PHE A 348 10.16 17.55 -3.22
N CYS A 349 9.47 16.82 -4.09
CA CYS A 349 8.13 16.29 -3.79
C CYS A 349 8.11 15.32 -2.60
N VAL A 350 9.15 14.48 -2.46
CA VAL A 350 9.30 13.49 -1.39
C VAL A 350 9.58 14.15 -0.04
N SER A 351 10.34 15.25 -0.04
CA SER A 351 10.71 15.99 1.18
C SER A 351 9.70 17.05 1.59
N LEU A 352 8.81 17.49 0.68
CA LEU A 352 7.78 18.49 0.96
C LEU A 352 6.90 18.12 2.18
N PRO A 353 6.33 16.90 2.31
CA PRO A 353 5.54 16.53 3.49
C PRO A 353 6.31 16.75 4.80
N THR A 354 7.53 16.22 4.88
CA THR A 354 8.40 16.32 6.05
C THR A 354 8.79 17.78 6.33
N ALA A 355 9.07 18.57 5.29
CA ALA A 355 9.39 20.00 5.44
C ALA A 355 8.22 20.79 6.01
N LEU A 356 7.00 20.51 5.56
CA LEU A 356 5.80 21.12 6.10
C LEU A 356 5.53 20.66 7.54
N TYR A 357 5.76 19.39 7.87
CA TYR A 357 5.63 18.92 9.25
C TYR A 357 6.59 19.63 10.20
N ILE A 358 7.86 19.79 9.81
CA ILE A 358 8.84 20.55 10.58
C ILE A 358 8.37 22.00 10.74
N THR A 359 7.93 22.63 9.65
CA THR A 359 7.47 24.02 9.65
C THR A 359 6.28 24.24 10.59
N LEU A 360 5.21 23.46 10.40
CA LEU A 360 4.00 23.58 11.21
C LEU A 360 4.23 23.12 12.65
N GLY A 361 5.12 22.15 12.86
CA GLY A 361 5.55 21.70 14.19
C GLY A 361 6.28 22.79 14.96
N VAL A 362 7.21 23.51 14.33
CA VAL A 362 7.89 24.67 14.93
C VAL A 362 6.88 25.77 15.26
N PHE A 363 5.98 26.11 14.34
CA PHE A 363 4.95 27.12 14.61
C PHE A 363 4.01 26.72 15.75
N ALA A 364 3.62 25.45 15.83
CA ALA A 364 2.81 24.96 16.94
C ALA A 364 3.59 24.97 18.26
N ALA A 365 4.87 24.58 18.25
CA ALA A 365 5.72 24.62 19.44
C ALA A 365 5.83 26.04 20.00
N GLU A 366 6.08 27.04 19.15
CA GLU A 366 6.14 28.45 19.54
C GLU A 366 4.80 28.99 20.03
N TYR A 367 3.69 28.58 19.40
CA TYR A 367 2.35 28.95 19.84
C TYR A 367 2.00 28.38 21.22
N LEU A 368 2.43 27.15 21.51
CA LEU A 368 2.17 26.45 22.77
C LEU A 368 3.17 26.81 23.87
N ALA A 369 4.35 27.34 23.52
CA ALA A 369 5.43 27.61 24.46
C ALA A 369 5.01 28.47 25.67
N PRO A 370 4.22 29.56 25.53
CA PRO A 370 3.80 30.35 26.69
C PRO A 370 2.99 29.54 27.70
N ALA A 371 2.00 28.76 27.26
CA ALA A 371 1.18 27.94 28.13
C ALA A 371 1.99 26.83 28.83
N ILE A 372 3.00 26.27 28.15
CA ILE A 372 3.94 25.31 28.74
C ILE A 372 4.79 25.97 29.83
N LEU A 373 5.37 27.14 29.54
CA LEU A 373 6.26 27.86 30.45
C LEU A 373 5.53 28.37 31.69
N ASP A 374 4.27 28.80 31.53
CA ASP A 374 3.41 29.28 32.61
C ASP A 374 2.70 28.13 33.36
N ALA A 375 2.90 26.88 32.93
CA ALA A 375 2.21 25.68 33.45
C ALA A 375 0.67 25.79 33.46
N ASP A 376 0.11 26.52 32.48
CA ASP A 376 -1.33 26.70 32.30
C ASP A 376 -1.93 25.54 31.50
N TRP A 377 -2.27 24.46 32.22
CA TRP A 377 -2.84 23.25 31.62
C TRP A 377 -4.24 23.47 31.03
N ASP A 378 -5.00 24.42 31.57
CA ASP A 378 -6.36 24.73 31.12
C ASP A 378 -6.34 25.40 29.74
N ALA A 379 -5.33 26.22 29.45
CA ALA A 379 -5.08 26.75 28.11
C ALA A 379 -4.35 25.74 27.20
N LEU A 380 -3.35 25.03 27.73
CA LEU A 380 -2.47 24.17 26.92
C LEU A 380 -3.22 23.04 26.23
N ILE A 381 -4.07 22.30 26.96
CA ILE A 381 -4.78 21.14 26.43
C ILE A 381 -5.67 21.51 25.22
N PRO A 382 -6.59 22.49 25.30
CA PRO A 382 -7.40 22.86 24.16
C PRO A 382 -6.57 23.47 23.02
N GLN A 383 -5.53 24.25 23.32
CA GLN A 383 -4.63 24.78 22.30
C GLN A 383 -3.89 23.68 21.54
N PHE A 384 -3.39 22.67 22.25
CA PHE A 384 -2.70 21.53 21.65
C PHE A 384 -3.64 20.72 20.73
N LEU A 385 -4.85 20.41 21.20
CA LEU A 385 -5.85 19.72 20.39
C LEU A 385 -6.26 20.54 19.15
N ALA A 386 -6.50 21.84 19.33
CA ALA A 386 -6.84 22.74 18.23
C ALA A 386 -5.71 22.83 17.20
N ALA A 387 -4.44 22.93 17.65
CA ALA A 387 -3.27 22.94 16.78
C ALA A 387 -3.16 21.65 15.97
N GLY A 388 -3.36 20.47 16.59
CA GLY A 388 -3.32 19.18 15.90
C GLY A 388 -4.38 19.07 14.79
N VAL A 389 -5.62 19.46 15.08
CA VAL A 389 -6.71 19.48 14.09
C VAL A 389 -6.40 20.49 12.98
N LEU A 390 -5.95 21.70 13.33
CA LEU A 390 -5.63 22.74 12.37
C LEU A 390 -4.51 22.32 11.42
N ILE A 391 -3.42 21.74 11.94
CA ILE A 391 -2.32 21.21 11.13
C ILE A 391 -2.83 20.15 10.14
N SER A 392 -3.67 19.23 10.62
CA SER A 392 -4.22 18.14 9.80
C SER A 392 -5.09 18.69 8.65
N VAL A 393 -5.95 19.67 8.94
CA VAL A 393 -6.77 20.34 7.93
C VAL A 393 -5.92 21.16 6.97
N MET A 394 -4.93 21.91 7.46
CA MET A 394 -4.03 22.71 6.62
C MET A 394 -3.23 21.82 5.66
N MET A 395 -2.69 20.70 6.12
CA MET A 395 -1.97 19.75 5.28
C MET A 395 -2.85 19.21 4.14
N MET A 396 -4.09 18.79 4.45
CA MET A 396 -5.05 18.36 3.44
C MET A 396 -5.38 19.49 2.45
N LEU A 397 -5.61 20.71 2.93
CA LEU A 397 -5.90 21.88 2.07
C LEU A 397 -4.72 22.25 1.17
N VAL A 398 -3.48 22.11 1.64
CA VAL A 398 -2.28 22.30 0.81
C VAL A 398 -2.26 21.29 -0.33
N VAL A 399 -2.52 19.99 -0.08
CA VAL A 399 -2.62 19.00 -1.17
C VAL A 399 -3.74 19.37 -2.14
N CYS A 400 -4.91 19.77 -1.64
CA CYS A 400 -6.03 20.18 -2.47
C CYS A 400 -5.64 21.37 -3.39
N ALA A 401 -5.00 22.40 -2.82
CA ALA A 401 -4.48 23.53 -3.58
C ALA A 401 -3.44 23.11 -4.62
N LEU A 402 -2.50 22.23 -4.26
CA LEU A 402 -1.49 21.69 -5.18
C LEU A 402 -2.14 20.91 -6.33
N LYS A 403 -3.15 20.08 -6.04
CA LYS A 403 -3.91 19.36 -7.07
C LYS A 403 -4.53 20.34 -8.07
N TRP A 404 -5.22 21.37 -7.59
CA TRP A 404 -5.89 22.33 -8.48
C TRP A 404 -4.90 23.22 -9.26
N LEU A 405 -3.81 23.65 -8.62
CA LEU A 405 -2.78 24.49 -9.24
C LEU A 405 -1.97 23.73 -10.28
N LEU A 406 -1.57 22.49 -9.96
CA LEU A 406 -0.68 21.70 -10.80
C LEU A 406 -1.44 20.88 -11.83
N MET A 407 -2.55 20.23 -11.46
CA MET A 407 -3.25 19.27 -12.33
C MET A 407 -4.55 19.81 -12.92
N GLY A 408 -5.23 20.70 -12.20
CA GLY A 408 -6.56 21.17 -12.58
C GLY A 408 -7.56 20.02 -12.54
N VAL A 409 -8.29 19.82 -13.65
CA VAL A 409 -9.28 18.73 -13.80
C VAL A 409 -8.65 17.57 -14.55
N TYR A 410 -8.61 16.39 -13.92
CA TYR A 410 -8.20 15.15 -14.59
C TYR A 410 -9.16 14.77 -15.74
N LYS A 411 -8.60 14.31 -16.85
CA LYS A 411 -9.35 13.87 -18.04
C LYS A 411 -8.82 12.53 -18.52
N PRO A 412 -9.66 11.67 -19.11
CA PRO A 412 -9.20 10.43 -19.73
C PRO A 412 -8.12 10.68 -20.76
N MET A 413 -6.97 10.04 -20.60
CA MET A 413 -5.84 10.17 -21.51
C MET A 413 -4.81 9.07 -21.30
N MET A 414 -3.93 8.92 -22.28
CA MET A 414 -2.77 8.04 -22.21
C MET A 414 -1.50 8.90 -22.28
N ARG A 415 -0.64 8.78 -21.27
CA ARG A 415 0.62 9.54 -21.18
C ARG A 415 1.79 8.60 -20.86
N PRO A 416 2.96 8.80 -21.49
CA PRO A 416 4.16 8.07 -21.08
C PRO A 416 4.53 8.37 -19.63
N MET A 417 5.07 7.38 -18.94
CA MET A 417 5.49 7.52 -17.55
C MET A 417 6.53 8.63 -17.32
N TRP A 418 7.42 8.85 -18.30
CA TRP A 418 8.44 9.90 -18.23
C TRP A 418 7.94 11.28 -18.67
N SER A 419 6.62 11.44 -18.86
CA SER A 419 6.04 12.74 -19.22
C SER A 419 5.93 13.65 -18.00
N TRP A 420 6.00 14.96 -18.22
CA TRP A 420 5.76 15.96 -17.17
C TRP A 420 4.37 15.86 -16.54
N PHE A 421 3.40 15.30 -17.25
CA PHE A 421 2.07 15.03 -16.71
C PHE A 421 2.11 13.88 -15.69
N ALA A 422 2.68 12.74 -16.06
CA ALA A 422 2.77 11.58 -15.18
C ALA A 422 3.57 11.92 -13.91
N LEU A 423 4.70 12.63 -14.06
CA LEU A 423 5.54 13.04 -12.94
C LEU A 423 4.80 13.96 -11.94
N ARG A 424 4.02 14.93 -12.43
CA ARG A 424 3.19 15.77 -11.55
C ARG A 424 2.07 14.99 -10.90
N SER A 425 1.43 14.08 -11.64
CA SER A 425 0.35 13.24 -11.11
C SER A 425 0.84 12.36 -9.97
N GLU A 426 2.01 11.74 -10.14
CA GLU A 426 2.67 10.91 -9.13
C GLU A 426 3.06 11.75 -7.89
N ALA A 427 3.58 12.97 -8.09
CA ALA A 427 3.86 13.87 -6.98
C ALA A 427 2.60 14.27 -6.18
N ILE A 428 1.46 14.48 -6.86
CA ILE A 428 0.19 14.73 -6.18
C ILE A 428 -0.28 13.48 -5.43
N ALA A 429 -0.15 12.29 -6.02
CA ALA A 429 -0.51 11.04 -5.36
C ALA A 429 0.30 10.83 -4.06
N VAL A 430 1.62 11.08 -4.11
CA VAL A 430 2.51 11.01 -2.95
C VAL A 430 2.17 12.05 -1.89
N ALA A 431 1.92 13.30 -2.30
CA ALA A 431 1.52 14.37 -1.38
C ALA A 431 0.17 14.05 -0.74
N TYR A 432 -0.77 13.51 -1.50
CA TYR A 432 -2.08 13.11 -1.03
C TYR A 432 -2.00 11.95 -0.03
N SER A 433 -1.28 10.87 -0.33
CA SER A 433 -1.14 9.73 0.57
C SER A 433 -0.49 10.13 1.91
N THR A 434 0.48 11.04 1.87
CA THR A 434 1.29 11.38 3.05
C THR A 434 0.71 12.54 3.86
N MET A 435 0.17 13.58 3.22
CA MET A 435 -0.26 14.82 3.89
C MET A 435 -1.78 14.94 4.05
N ALA A 436 -2.57 14.28 3.21
CA ALA A 436 -4.03 14.29 3.33
C ALA A 436 -4.54 12.99 3.96
N SER A 437 -4.21 11.84 3.36
CA SER A 437 -4.72 10.52 3.75
C SER A 437 -4.39 10.16 5.18
N ARG A 438 -3.09 9.91 5.46
CA ARG A 438 -2.61 9.45 6.77
C ARG A 438 -2.88 10.42 7.91
N VAL A 439 -2.94 11.71 7.61
CA VAL A 439 -3.03 12.78 8.61
C VAL A 439 -4.47 13.01 9.04
N LEU A 440 -5.39 12.99 8.08
CA LEU A 440 -6.78 13.38 8.30
C LEU A 440 -7.75 12.37 7.72
N LEU A 441 -7.68 12.07 6.41
CA LEU A 441 -8.77 11.41 5.70
C LEU A 441 -9.00 9.97 6.16
N ASP A 442 -7.95 9.22 6.52
CA ASP A 442 -8.07 7.85 7.03
C ASP A 442 -8.87 7.80 8.35
N HIS A 443 -8.81 8.88 9.15
CA HIS A 443 -9.58 9.00 10.39
C HIS A 443 -11.04 9.40 10.17
N LEU A 444 -11.43 9.71 8.92
CA LEU A 444 -12.79 10.09 8.53
C LEU A 444 -13.55 8.96 7.84
N HIS A 445 -12.98 7.75 7.75
CA HIS A 445 -13.62 6.58 7.15
C HIS A 445 -15.03 6.34 7.71
N GLY A 446 -15.98 6.07 6.82
CA GLY A 446 -17.38 5.83 7.16
C GLY A 446 -18.17 7.09 7.57
N THR A 447 -17.52 8.26 7.67
CA THR A 447 -18.20 9.52 7.99
C THR A 447 -18.57 10.31 6.73
N PRO A 448 -19.62 11.16 6.78
CA PRO A 448 -19.94 12.07 5.68
C PRO A 448 -18.79 13.05 5.35
N MET A 449 -17.93 13.37 6.32
CA MET A 449 -16.83 14.31 6.15
C MET A 449 -15.84 13.83 5.08
N LEU A 450 -15.58 12.52 5.01
CA LEU A 450 -14.65 11.98 4.01
C LEU A 450 -15.14 12.24 2.60
N ALA A 451 -16.42 11.98 2.32
CA ALA A 451 -17.03 12.31 1.03
C ALA A 451 -16.97 13.82 0.73
N TRP A 452 -17.16 14.69 1.73
CA TRP A 452 -17.02 16.14 1.57
C TRP A 452 -15.59 16.53 1.18
N CYS A 453 -14.58 15.97 1.86
CA CYS A 453 -13.18 16.19 1.53
C CYS A 453 -12.85 15.71 0.11
N MET A 454 -13.31 14.52 -0.31
CA MET A 454 -13.09 14.02 -1.67
C MET A 454 -13.70 14.93 -2.74
N ARG A 455 -14.87 15.53 -2.46
CA ARG A 455 -15.47 16.53 -3.37
C ARG A 455 -14.60 17.79 -3.53
N LEU A 456 -13.87 18.21 -2.48
CA LEU A 456 -12.90 19.31 -2.61
C LEU A 456 -11.78 18.98 -3.59
N PHE A 457 -11.36 17.71 -3.66
CA PHE A 457 -10.38 17.25 -4.65
C PHE A 457 -10.96 17.10 -6.07
N GLY A 458 -12.29 17.20 -6.23
CA GLY A 458 -12.97 17.13 -7.54
C GLY A 458 -13.74 15.84 -7.80
N ALA A 459 -13.79 14.91 -6.84
CA ALA A 459 -14.62 13.72 -6.95
C ALA A 459 -16.11 14.06 -6.98
N LYS A 460 -16.87 13.39 -7.84
CA LYS A 460 -18.33 13.50 -7.86
C LYS A 460 -18.90 12.36 -7.04
N ILE A 461 -19.41 12.70 -5.86
CA ILE A 461 -19.98 11.73 -4.92
C ILE A 461 -21.38 12.20 -4.56
N GLY A 462 -22.38 11.35 -4.82
CA GLY A 462 -23.78 11.58 -4.51
C GLY A 462 -24.09 11.68 -3.02
N GLU A 463 -25.35 11.95 -2.70
CA GLU A 463 -25.83 12.08 -1.33
C GLU A 463 -25.98 10.72 -0.65
N GLY A 464 -25.82 10.67 0.67
CA GLY A 464 -26.01 9.44 1.44
C GLY A 464 -25.00 8.32 1.16
N THR A 465 -23.89 8.62 0.48
CA THR A 465 -22.86 7.63 0.17
C THR A 465 -22.01 7.29 1.39
N TYR A 466 -21.89 5.99 1.69
CA TYR A 466 -20.92 5.48 2.64
C TYR A 466 -19.56 5.32 1.96
N TRP A 467 -18.52 5.90 2.55
CA TRP A 467 -17.18 5.95 1.96
C TRP A 467 -16.12 5.54 2.99
N ALA A 468 -15.43 4.42 2.75
CA ALA A 468 -14.46 3.85 3.70
C ALA A 468 -13.08 3.57 3.08
N THR A 469 -12.70 4.32 2.03
CA THR A 469 -11.39 4.19 1.41
C THR A 469 -10.83 5.56 1.04
N THR A 470 -9.52 5.69 1.02
CA THR A 470 -8.81 6.89 0.55
C THR A 470 -8.01 6.62 -0.71
N ASP A 471 -8.04 5.39 -1.24
CA ASP A 471 -7.24 4.96 -2.39
C ASP A 471 -7.83 5.48 -3.73
N ILE A 472 -7.57 6.77 -4.01
CA ILE A 472 -7.98 7.49 -5.22
C ILE A 472 -6.87 8.47 -5.60
N THR A 473 -6.49 8.50 -6.88
CA THR A 473 -5.46 9.43 -7.40
C THR A 473 -6.01 10.44 -8.40
N GLU A 474 -6.87 10.03 -9.34
CA GLU A 474 -7.52 10.92 -10.31
C GLU A 474 -8.95 11.24 -9.91
N PHE A 475 -9.10 12.07 -8.88
CA PHE A 475 -10.39 12.42 -8.25
C PHE A 475 -11.49 12.80 -9.25
N ASP A 476 -11.19 13.62 -10.27
CA ASP A 476 -12.19 14.10 -11.23
C ASP A 476 -12.69 13.01 -12.20
N CYS A 477 -12.08 11.81 -12.16
CA CYS A 477 -12.43 10.68 -13.01
C CYS A 477 -13.41 9.70 -12.36
N ILE A 478 -13.83 9.93 -11.12
CA ILE A 478 -14.87 9.14 -10.47
C ILE A 478 -16.21 9.89 -10.44
N ASP A 479 -17.27 9.18 -10.81
CA ASP A 479 -18.65 9.63 -10.73
C ASP A 479 -19.47 8.58 -9.98
N VAL A 480 -19.86 8.89 -8.75
CA VAL A 480 -20.51 7.97 -7.82
C VAL A 480 -21.88 8.51 -7.48
N GLY A 481 -22.93 7.76 -7.82
CA GLY A 481 -24.32 8.12 -7.57
C GLY A 481 -24.71 8.15 -6.10
N ASP A 482 -25.96 8.50 -5.82
CA ASP A 482 -26.50 8.58 -4.46
C ASP A 482 -26.59 7.22 -3.79
N PHE A 483 -26.46 7.20 -2.46
CA PHE A 483 -26.61 6.02 -1.60
C PHE A 483 -25.68 4.86 -1.95
N CYS A 484 -24.53 5.15 -2.58
CA CYS A 484 -23.51 4.16 -2.84
C CYS A 484 -22.81 3.75 -1.55
N VAL A 485 -22.19 2.58 -1.59
CA VAL A 485 -21.41 2.05 -0.47
C VAL A 485 -20.07 1.57 -1.00
N ILE A 486 -19.00 2.20 -0.54
CA ILE A 486 -17.61 1.84 -0.86
C ILE A 486 -16.96 1.30 0.42
N ASN A 487 -16.84 -0.02 0.54
CA ASN A 487 -16.32 -0.69 1.74
C ASN A 487 -14.79 -0.62 1.87
N ASP A 488 -14.27 -1.01 3.03
CA ASP A 488 -12.84 -0.99 3.35
C ASP A 488 -11.98 -1.77 2.34
N ASN A 489 -10.77 -1.28 2.12
CA ASN A 489 -9.78 -1.86 1.20
C ASN A 489 -10.28 -2.04 -0.24
N SER A 490 -11.41 -1.42 -0.61
CA SER A 490 -11.83 -1.33 -2.00
C SER A 490 -11.14 -0.17 -2.71
N ALA A 491 -10.93 -0.31 -4.01
CA ALA A 491 -10.24 0.66 -4.83
C ALA A 491 -11.06 0.98 -6.09
N LEU A 492 -11.32 2.27 -6.31
CA LEU A 492 -11.81 2.78 -7.59
C LEU A 492 -10.60 3.20 -8.42
N GLN A 493 -10.01 2.23 -9.11
CA GLN A 493 -8.72 2.40 -9.75
C GLN A 493 -8.85 3.09 -11.11
N THR A 494 -8.67 4.41 -11.10
CA THR A 494 -8.84 5.32 -12.26
C THR A 494 -7.73 5.24 -13.30
N HIS A 495 -6.60 4.59 -12.96
CA HIS A 495 -5.53 4.35 -13.91
C HIS A 495 -4.87 2.98 -13.77
N LEU A 496 -4.27 2.51 -14.87
CA LEU A 496 -3.28 1.44 -14.85
C LEU A 496 -2.05 1.86 -15.65
N TYR A 497 -0.90 1.33 -15.23
CA TYR A 497 0.30 1.34 -16.06
C TYR A 497 0.27 0.10 -16.95
N GLU A 498 0.25 0.31 -18.27
CA GLU A 498 0.40 -0.75 -19.26
C GLU A 498 1.58 -0.37 -20.14
N ASP A 499 2.61 -1.21 -20.21
CA ASP A 499 3.84 -0.94 -20.98
C ASP A 499 4.49 0.42 -20.66
N ARG A 500 4.44 0.84 -19.39
CA ARG A 500 4.95 2.14 -18.90
C ARG A 500 4.22 3.35 -19.51
N LEU A 501 3.00 3.14 -19.99
CA LEU A 501 2.03 4.19 -20.31
C LEU A 501 1.00 4.24 -19.20
N MET A 502 0.86 5.42 -18.60
CA MET A 502 -0.22 5.70 -17.67
C MET A 502 -1.50 5.93 -18.47
N LYS A 503 -2.49 5.05 -18.29
CA LYS A 503 -3.82 5.20 -18.88
C LYS A 503 -4.80 5.60 -17.80
N ILE A 504 -5.38 6.78 -17.95
CA ILE A 504 -6.43 7.30 -17.07
C ILE A 504 -7.76 7.16 -17.81
N GLY A 505 -8.76 6.61 -17.14
CA GLY A 505 -10.13 6.52 -17.61
C GLY A 505 -11.13 6.98 -16.57
N ARG A 506 -12.43 6.80 -16.83
CA ARG A 506 -13.50 7.15 -15.88
C ARG A 506 -14.14 5.95 -15.23
N ILE A 507 -14.57 6.09 -13.99
CA ILE A 507 -15.41 5.09 -13.31
C ILE A 507 -16.75 5.74 -13.01
N GLN A 508 -17.83 5.08 -13.42
CA GLN A 508 -19.19 5.54 -13.19
C GLN A 508 -19.95 4.49 -12.38
N LEU A 509 -20.38 4.85 -11.18
CA LEU A 509 -21.25 4.04 -10.33
C LEU A 509 -22.64 4.67 -10.29
N GLY A 510 -23.66 3.91 -10.63
CA GLY A 510 -25.07 4.29 -10.53
C GLY A 510 -25.53 4.44 -9.08
N LYS A 511 -26.82 4.71 -8.90
CA LYS A 511 -27.44 4.87 -7.57
C LYS A 511 -27.44 3.56 -6.79
N GLY A 512 -27.11 3.60 -5.51
CA GLY A 512 -27.26 2.46 -4.61
C GLY A 512 -26.31 1.29 -4.89
N VAL A 513 -25.18 1.54 -5.57
CA VAL A 513 -24.17 0.51 -5.84
C VAL A 513 -23.40 0.20 -4.55
N THR A 514 -23.20 -1.10 -4.27
CA THR A 514 -22.35 -1.57 -3.17
C THR A 514 -21.08 -2.21 -3.72
N VAL A 515 -19.93 -1.63 -3.40
CA VAL A 515 -18.61 -2.19 -3.68
C VAL A 515 -18.12 -2.92 -2.42
N GLY A 516 -17.99 -4.24 -2.52
CA GLY A 516 -17.56 -5.10 -1.41
C GLY A 516 -16.11 -4.86 -0.99
N ALA A 517 -15.78 -5.29 0.22
CA ALA A 517 -14.44 -5.11 0.79
C ALA A 517 -13.35 -5.77 -0.08
N GLY A 518 -12.21 -5.10 -0.23
CA GLY A 518 -11.09 -5.62 -1.02
C GLY A 518 -11.34 -5.65 -2.54
N SER A 519 -12.46 -5.15 -3.04
CA SER A 519 -12.79 -5.15 -4.47
C SER A 519 -12.12 -4.01 -5.23
N THR A 520 -11.81 -4.23 -6.51
CA THR A 520 -11.27 -3.20 -7.41
C THR A 520 -12.19 -3.00 -8.60
N VAL A 521 -12.56 -1.75 -8.85
CA VAL A 521 -13.27 -1.33 -10.05
C VAL A 521 -12.26 -0.61 -10.95
N LEU A 522 -11.93 -1.20 -12.10
CA LEU A 522 -10.99 -0.60 -13.04
C LEU A 522 -11.64 0.54 -13.84
N TYR A 523 -10.79 1.38 -14.43
CA TYR A 523 -11.21 2.51 -15.25
C TYR A 523 -11.98 2.10 -16.53
N ASP A 524 -12.68 3.08 -17.11
CA ASP A 524 -13.60 2.95 -18.25
C ASP A 524 -14.76 1.98 -17.98
N THR A 525 -15.17 1.84 -16.72
CA THR A 525 -16.30 0.99 -16.31
C THR A 525 -17.56 1.79 -16.04
N ARG A 526 -18.70 1.15 -16.29
CA ARG A 526 -20.01 1.66 -15.89
C ARG A 526 -20.76 0.58 -15.11
N VAL A 527 -20.96 0.84 -13.83
CA VAL A 527 -21.76 -0.01 -12.94
C VAL A 527 -23.12 0.64 -12.79
N GLU A 528 -24.17 0.01 -13.29
CA GLU A 528 -25.52 0.57 -13.26
C GLU A 528 -26.14 0.49 -11.84
N ASP A 529 -27.34 1.05 -11.68
CA ASP A 529 -28.01 1.21 -10.38
C ASP A 529 -28.22 -0.12 -9.64
N HIS A 530 -28.09 -0.07 -8.31
CA HIS A 530 -28.38 -1.16 -7.37
C HIS A 530 -27.60 -2.46 -7.62
N VAL A 531 -26.39 -2.34 -8.18
CA VAL A 531 -25.45 -3.45 -8.30
C VAL A 531 -24.77 -3.73 -6.96
N ARG A 532 -24.58 -5.02 -6.66
CA ARG A 532 -23.76 -5.48 -5.54
C ARG A 532 -22.52 -6.19 -6.06
N LEU A 533 -21.34 -5.73 -5.66
CA LEU A 533 -20.08 -6.42 -5.88
C LEU A 533 -19.67 -7.12 -4.58
N GLY A 534 -19.43 -8.43 -4.64
CA GLY A 534 -18.98 -9.22 -3.50
C GLY A 534 -17.54 -8.89 -3.08
N PRO A 535 -17.03 -9.49 -2.00
CA PRO A 535 -15.66 -9.26 -1.54
C PRO A 535 -14.62 -9.74 -2.56
N LEU A 536 -13.51 -9.00 -2.66
CA LEU A 536 -12.40 -9.27 -3.59
C LEU A 536 -12.83 -9.42 -5.07
N THR A 537 -13.84 -8.65 -5.47
CA THR A 537 -14.32 -8.63 -6.85
C THR A 537 -13.47 -7.69 -7.69
N VAL A 538 -13.11 -8.09 -8.92
CA VAL A 538 -12.39 -7.23 -9.86
C VAL A 538 -13.22 -7.02 -11.12
N VAL A 539 -13.77 -5.81 -11.26
CA VAL A 539 -14.49 -5.39 -12.47
C VAL A 539 -13.47 -4.95 -13.51
N MET A 540 -13.48 -5.57 -14.69
CA MET A 540 -12.47 -5.33 -15.71
C MET A 540 -12.68 -3.99 -16.41
N LYS A 541 -11.57 -3.42 -16.90
CA LYS A 541 -11.64 -2.19 -17.71
C LYS A 541 -12.61 -2.33 -18.87
N GLY A 542 -13.42 -1.31 -19.12
CA GLY A 542 -14.40 -1.32 -20.21
C GLY A 542 -15.68 -2.12 -19.93
N GLU A 543 -15.80 -2.79 -18.78
CA GLU A 543 -17.01 -3.57 -18.46
C GLU A 543 -18.20 -2.68 -18.07
N GLY A 544 -19.38 -3.09 -18.54
CA GLY A 544 -20.67 -2.57 -18.11
C GLY A 544 -21.38 -3.60 -17.24
N ILE A 545 -21.65 -3.27 -15.97
CA ILE A 545 -22.34 -4.16 -15.04
C ILE A 545 -23.83 -3.77 -14.97
N PRO A 546 -24.77 -4.68 -15.31
CA PRO A 546 -26.19 -4.35 -15.46
C PRO A 546 -26.88 -4.08 -14.13
N ALA A 547 -27.92 -3.25 -14.14
CA ALA A 547 -28.63 -2.82 -12.93
C ALA A 547 -29.27 -4.00 -12.16
N ASN A 548 -29.47 -3.82 -10.86
CA ASN A 548 -30.16 -4.77 -9.97
C ASN A 548 -29.55 -6.19 -10.01
N SER A 549 -28.22 -6.28 -10.08
CA SER A 549 -27.52 -7.56 -10.20
C SER A 549 -26.40 -7.71 -9.16
N GLY A 550 -26.10 -8.97 -8.81
CA GLY A 550 -24.99 -9.32 -7.93
C GLY A 550 -23.83 -9.89 -8.73
N TRP A 551 -22.60 -9.50 -8.40
CA TRP A 551 -21.38 -9.94 -9.07
C TRP A 551 -20.31 -10.28 -8.04
N GLY A 552 -19.54 -11.32 -8.29
CA GLY A 552 -18.46 -11.75 -7.44
C GLY A 552 -17.29 -12.29 -8.25
N GLY A 553 -16.08 -12.04 -7.76
CA GLY A 553 -14.88 -12.72 -8.23
C GLY A 553 -13.88 -11.86 -8.97
N ALA A 554 -12.70 -12.44 -9.22
CA ALA A 554 -11.59 -11.78 -9.90
C ALA A 554 -11.17 -12.62 -11.12
N PRO A 555 -11.72 -12.36 -12.33
CA PRO A 555 -12.60 -11.25 -12.71
C PRO A 555 -14.06 -11.43 -12.30
N ALA A 556 -14.83 -10.32 -12.31
CA ALA A 556 -16.22 -10.27 -11.89
C ALA A 556 -17.12 -11.21 -12.72
N GLN A 557 -17.91 -12.03 -12.05
CA GLN A 557 -18.90 -12.93 -12.67
C GLN A 557 -20.26 -12.79 -11.98
N PRO A 558 -21.39 -13.06 -12.68
CA PRO A 558 -22.70 -13.04 -12.06
C PRO A 558 -22.77 -13.96 -10.83
N ALA A 559 -23.21 -13.41 -9.71
CA ALA A 559 -23.31 -14.10 -8.43
C ALA A 559 -24.66 -13.80 -7.75
N LYS A 560 -25.22 -14.81 -7.08
CA LYS A 560 -26.39 -14.59 -6.20
C LYS A 560 -25.89 -14.02 -4.87
N LEU A 561 -25.78 -12.70 -4.81
CA LEU A 561 -25.53 -12.00 -3.55
C LEU A 561 -26.87 -11.78 -2.83
N ARG A 562 -26.92 -12.14 -1.55
CA ARG A 562 -28.08 -11.89 -0.68
C ARG A 562 -28.17 -10.42 -0.32
#